data_AF-S9SLM4-F1
#
_entry.id   AF-S9SLM4-F1
#
_cell.length_a   1.000
_cell.length_b   1.000
_cell.length_c   1.000
_cell.angle_alpha   90.00
_cell.angle_beta   90.00
_cell.angle_gamma   90.00
#
_symmetry.space_group_name_H-M   'P 1'
#
loop_
_entity.id
_entity.type
_entity.pdbx_description
1 polymer ?
#
loop_
_entity_poly.entity_id
_entity_poly.type
_entity_poly.pdbx_seq_one_letter_code
_entity_poly.pdbx_strand_id
1 'polypeptide(L)'
;MKFPFPRWNQVTPVKVYQTELSEDGEPVEEIIFDGLCCYDEKSRQVLNAERQLVQLSGLIIIEGDISPSKKIEGYVLIGGEPKRIYKSKRPRNPDGSVFSTELELS
;
A
#
# COMPACT_ATOMS: atom_id res chain seq x y z
N MET A 1 6.47 11.46 -20.45
CA MET A 1 7.61 10.51 -20.32
C MET A 1 7.34 9.66 -19.09
N LYS A 2 7.50 8.34 -19.20
CA LYS A 2 7.38 7.40 -18.08
C LYS A 2 8.76 6.91 -17.68
N PHE A 3 9.02 6.85 -16.38
CA PHE A 3 10.23 6.21 -15.89
C PHE A 3 10.08 4.69 -15.90
N PRO A 4 11.16 3.93 -16.14
CA PRO A 4 11.12 2.48 -16.00
C PRO A 4 10.88 2.11 -14.52
N PHE A 5 10.02 1.12 -14.28
CA PHE A 5 9.81 0.57 -12.94
C PHE A 5 10.74 -0.64 -12.72
N PRO A 6 11.41 -0.76 -11.55
CA PRO A 6 12.38 -1.83 -11.28
C PRO A 6 11.69 -3.17 -10.98
N ARG A 7 11.12 -3.81 -12.00
CA ARG A 7 10.37 -5.08 -11.86
C ARG A 7 11.20 -6.24 -11.29
N TRP A 8 12.51 -6.22 -11.47
CA TRP A 8 13.42 -7.25 -10.96
C TRP A 8 13.44 -7.37 -9.43
N ASN A 9 12.95 -6.35 -8.70
CA ASN A 9 12.87 -6.38 -7.23
C ASN A 9 11.45 -6.64 -6.71
N GLN A 10 10.48 -6.95 -7.57
CA GLN A 10 9.14 -7.39 -7.16
C GLN A 10 9.15 -8.89 -6.92
N VAL A 11 9.61 -9.32 -5.75
CA VAL A 11 9.80 -10.74 -5.42
C VAL A 11 8.95 -11.22 -4.26
N THR A 12 8.29 -10.31 -3.54
CA THR A 12 7.49 -10.66 -2.36
C THR A 12 6.02 -10.79 -2.74
N PRO A 13 5.38 -11.96 -2.57
CA PRO A 13 3.96 -12.15 -2.83
C PRO A 13 3.11 -11.49 -1.75
N VAL A 14 2.09 -10.73 -2.18
CA VAL A 14 1.19 -10.00 -1.30
C VAL A 14 -0.24 -10.00 -1.83
N LYS A 15 -1.19 -9.86 -0.90
CA LYS A 15 -2.60 -9.55 -1.22
C LYS A 15 -3.02 -8.28 -0.48
N VAL A 16 -3.52 -7.30 -1.22
CA VAL A 16 -3.99 -6.03 -0.65
C VAL A 16 -5.50 -6.07 -0.56
N TYR A 17 -6.02 -5.89 0.66
CA TYR A 17 -7.44 -5.82 0.94
C TYR A 17 -7.82 -4.37 1.21
N GLN A 18 -8.80 -3.89 0.46
CA GLN A 18 -9.51 -2.66 0.73
C GLN A 18 -10.63 -2.95 1.72
N THR A 19 -10.74 -2.13 2.76
CA THR A 19 -11.89 -2.11 3.67
C THR A 19 -12.74 -0.89 3.32
N GLU A 20 -14.01 -1.12 3.00
CA GLU A 20 -15.04 -0.08 2.84
C GLU A 20 -16.19 -0.37 3.82
N LEU A 21 -17.01 0.63 4.14
CA LEU A 21 -18.23 0.41 4.92
C LEU A 21 -19.40 0.19 3.95
N SER A 22 -20.21 -0.84 4.21
CA SER A 22 -21.46 -1.06 3.50
C SER A 22 -22.49 0.03 3.82
N GLU A 23 -23.62 0.03 3.08
CA GLU A 23 -24.76 0.91 3.37
C GLU A 23 -25.30 0.72 4.81
N ASP A 24 -25.16 -0.49 5.36
CA ASP A 24 -25.55 -0.84 6.73
C ASP A 24 -24.44 -0.54 7.78
N GLY A 25 -23.29 -0.01 7.33
CA GLY A 25 -22.15 0.33 8.19
C GLY A 25 -21.26 -0.85 8.57
N GLU A 26 -21.43 -2.02 7.94
CA GLU A 26 -20.58 -3.18 8.16
C GLU A 26 -19.29 -3.08 7.33
N PRO A 27 -18.12 -3.49 7.87
CA PRO A 27 -16.89 -3.50 7.10
C PRO A 27 -16.93 -4.61 6.03
N VAL A 28 -16.75 -4.21 4.77
CA VAL A 28 -16.62 -5.10 3.62
C VAL A 28 -15.18 -5.08 3.15
N GLU A 29 -14.59 -6.27 3.01
CA GLU A 29 -13.22 -6.46 2.54
C GLU A 29 -13.20 -6.94 1.09
N GLU A 30 -12.48 -6.23 0.24
CA GLU A 30 -12.30 -6.57 -1.18
C GLU A 30 -10.81 -6.67 -1.53
N ILE A 31 -10.43 -7.71 -2.27
CA ILE A 31 -9.06 -7.83 -2.78
C ILE A 31 -8.89 -6.86 -3.96
N ILE A 32 -8.06 -5.83 -3.78
CA ILE A 32 -7.73 -4.86 -4.83
C ILE A 32 -6.40 -5.18 -5.55
N PHE A 33 -5.59 -6.07 -4.99
CA PHE A 33 -4.35 -6.53 -5.61
C PHE A 33 -3.96 -7.93 -5.10
N ASP A 34 -3.54 -8.80 -6.01
CA ASP A 34 -2.96 -10.12 -5.71
C ASP A 34 -1.77 -10.32 -6.66
N GLY A 35 -0.55 -10.28 -6.12
CA GLY A 35 0.65 -10.27 -6.96
C GLY A 35 1.95 -10.08 -6.18
N LEU A 36 3.00 -9.69 -6.91
CA LEU A 36 4.32 -9.45 -6.33
C LEU A 36 4.52 -7.96 -6.07
N CYS A 37 5.30 -7.64 -5.04
CA CYS A 37 5.72 -6.29 -4.72
C CYS A 37 7.20 -6.24 -4.33
N CYS A 38 7.76 -5.03 -4.32
CA CYS A 38 8.98 -4.76 -3.58
C CYS A 38 8.60 -4.50 -2.12
N TYR A 39 9.19 -5.24 -1.18
CA TYR A 39 8.95 -5.08 0.25
C TYR A 39 10.22 -4.57 0.94
N ASP A 40 10.15 -3.37 1.52
CA ASP A 40 11.16 -2.82 2.42
C ASP A 40 10.71 -3.07 3.87
N GLU A 41 11.34 -4.06 4.51
CA GLU A 41 11.07 -4.51 5.89
C GLU A 41 11.60 -3.54 6.95
N LYS A 42 12.23 -2.44 6.55
CA LYS A 42 12.82 -1.50 7.49
C LYS A 42 11.75 -0.82 8.34
N SER A 43 11.71 -1.21 9.60
CA SER A 43 10.89 -0.54 10.61
C SER A 43 11.40 0.89 10.88
N ARG A 44 10.48 1.83 11.12
CA ARG A 44 10.81 3.22 11.47
C ARG A 44 9.72 3.85 12.34
N GLN A 45 10.09 4.83 13.13
CA GLN A 45 9.15 5.61 13.94
C GLN A 45 8.85 6.94 13.26
N VAL A 46 7.58 7.34 13.27
CA VAL A 46 7.11 8.61 12.71
C VAL A 46 6.22 9.31 13.73
N LEU A 47 6.29 10.64 13.77
CA LEU A 47 5.30 11.45 14.48
C LEU A 47 4.07 11.63 13.59
N ASN A 48 2.89 11.25 14.08
CA ASN A 48 1.64 11.52 13.39
C ASN A 48 1.18 12.98 13.60
N ALA A 49 0.05 13.36 13.00
CA ALA A 49 -0.48 14.72 13.10
C ALA A 49 -0.84 15.11 14.55
N GLU A 50 -1.15 14.11 15.38
CA GLU A 50 -1.50 14.20 16.79
C GLU A 50 -0.27 14.23 17.71
N ARG A 51 0.95 14.30 17.16
CA ARG A 51 2.24 14.26 17.89
C ARG A 51 2.47 12.98 18.69
N GLN A 52 1.82 11.88 18.28
CA GLN A 52 2.07 10.56 18.81
C GLN A 52 3.14 9.86 17.98
N LEU A 53 3.95 9.08 18.66
CA LEU A 53 5.00 8.31 18.04
C LEU A 53 4.44 6.97 17.57
N VAL A 54 4.39 6.75 16.26
CA VAL A 54 3.84 5.55 15.63
C VAL A 54 4.97 4.72 15.05
N GLN A 55 4.97 3.42 15.34
CA GLN A 55 5.89 2.46 14.76
C GLN A 55 5.32 1.97 13.43
N LEU A 56 6.09 2.12 12.35
CA LEU A 56 5.83 1.49 11.06
C LEU A 56 6.69 0.23 10.94
N SER A 57 6.10 -0.84 10.40
CA SER A 57 6.71 -2.15 10.23
C SER A 57 7.28 -2.39 8.83
N GLY A 58 7.00 -1.51 7.86
CA GLY A 58 7.64 -1.57 6.54
C GLY A 58 6.93 -0.75 5.48
N LEU A 59 7.38 -0.90 4.23
CA LEU A 59 6.85 -0.24 3.04
C LEU A 59 6.73 -1.26 1.91
N ILE A 60 5.54 -1.32 1.30
CA ILE A 60 5.32 -2.06 0.06
C ILE A 60 5.26 -1.09 -1.12
N ILE A 61 5.89 -1.45 -2.23
CA ILE A 61 5.86 -0.71 -3.49
C ILE A 61 5.39 -1.63 -4.61
N ILE A 62 4.28 -1.27 -5.25
CA ILE A 62 3.66 -1.98 -6.36
C ILE A 62 3.69 -1.08 -7.60
N GLU A 63 3.96 -1.66 -8.77
CA GLU A 63 3.97 -0.92 -10.03
C GLU A 63 2.58 -0.40 -10.40
N GLY A 64 2.48 0.88 -10.77
CA GLY A 64 1.24 1.48 -11.24
C GLY A 64 0.21 1.77 -10.14
N ASP A 65 -1.04 2.02 -10.56
CA ASP A 65 -2.16 2.28 -9.65
C ASP A 65 -2.98 1.00 -9.44
N ILE A 66 -3.03 0.51 -8.21
CA ILE A 66 -3.83 -0.67 -7.84
C ILE A 66 -5.26 -0.31 -7.41
N SER A 67 -5.57 0.97 -7.24
CA SER A 67 -6.91 1.41 -6.82
C SER A 67 -7.20 2.81 -7.37
N PRO A 68 -7.54 2.91 -8.67
CA PRO A 68 -7.76 4.20 -9.32
C PRO A 68 -8.80 5.05 -8.60
N SER A 69 -8.45 6.30 -8.32
CA SER A 69 -9.34 7.33 -7.76
C SER A 69 -9.91 7.08 -6.35
N LYS A 70 -9.55 5.97 -5.69
CA LYS A 70 -9.99 5.66 -4.32
C LYS A 70 -8.87 5.85 -3.30
N LYS A 71 -9.20 6.10 -2.03
CA LYS A 71 -8.22 6.04 -0.94
C LYS A 71 -8.07 4.58 -0.54
N ILE A 72 -6.82 4.13 -0.36
CA ILE A 72 -6.56 2.76 0.10
C ILE A 72 -6.55 2.74 1.62
N GLU A 73 -7.50 1.99 2.17
CA GLU A 73 -7.65 1.70 3.60
C GLU A 73 -7.89 0.19 3.76
N GLY A 74 -7.33 -0.43 4.80
CA GLY A 74 -7.40 -1.87 5.00
C GLY A 74 -6.06 -2.46 5.43
N TYR A 75 -5.71 -3.62 4.88
CA TYR A 75 -4.51 -4.36 5.26
C TYR A 75 -3.86 -5.07 4.07
N VAL A 76 -2.62 -5.47 4.24
CA VAL A 76 -1.87 -6.30 3.29
C VAL A 76 -1.52 -7.62 3.95
N LEU A 77 -1.78 -8.74 3.27
CA LEU A 77 -1.25 -10.04 3.66
C LEU A 77 0.14 -10.22 3.08
N ILE A 78 1.14 -10.42 3.93
CA ILE A 78 2.51 -10.76 3.55
C ILE A 78 2.88 -12.06 4.25
N GLY A 79 3.20 -13.11 3.49
CA GLY A 79 3.52 -14.42 4.08
C GLY A 79 2.38 -15.01 4.95
N GLY A 80 1.14 -14.60 4.71
CA GLY A 80 -0.04 -15.00 5.50
C GLY A 80 -0.31 -14.12 6.73
N GLU A 81 0.56 -13.17 7.06
CA GLU A 81 0.34 -12.24 8.17
C GLU A 81 -0.31 -10.94 7.70
N PRO A 82 -1.44 -10.51 8.31
CA PRO A 82 -2.04 -9.22 8.01
C PRO A 82 -1.24 -8.08 8.65
N LYS A 83 -0.88 -7.09 7.84
CA LYS A 83 -0.28 -5.82 8.27
C LYS A 83 -1.18 -4.66 7.87
N ARG A 84 -1.50 -3.78 8.80
CA ARG A 84 -2.45 -2.70 8.56
C ARG A 84 -1.81 -1.60 7.72
N ILE A 85 -2.59 -1.06 6.77
CA ILE A 85 -2.15 0.07 5.94
C ILE A 85 -2.26 1.33 6.78
N TYR A 86 -1.12 1.92 7.11
CA TYR A 86 -1.04 3.19 7.81
C TYR A 86 -1.24 4.37 6.85
N LYS A 87 -0.61 4.31 5.67
CA LYS A 87 -0.67 5.39 4.67
C LYS A 87 -0.44 4.85 3.27
N SER A 88 -1.18 5.39 2.30
CA SER A 88 -0.98 5.13 0.88
C SER A 88 -0.46 6.38 0.15
N LYS A 89 0.36 6.17 -0.88
CA LYS A 89 0.87 7.20 -1.79
C LYS A 89 0.85 6.68 -3.23
N ARG A 90 0.68 7.61 -4.17
CA ARG A 90 0.74 7.35 -5.61
C ARG A 90 1.67 8.35 -6.29
N PRO A 91 3.00 8.16 -6.23
CA PRO A 91 3.95 8.97 -6.98
C PRO A 91 3.57 8.98 -8.47
N ARG A 92 3.69 10.13 -9.13
CA ARG A 92 3.32 10.29 -10.54
C ARG A 92 4.56 10.42 -11.41
N ASN A 93 4.46 9.87 -12.61
CA ASN A 93 5.37 10.16 -13.70
C ASN A 93 5.22 11.64 -14.15
N PRO A 94 6.21 12.19 -14.87
CA PRO A 94 6.12 13.52 -15.49
C PRO A 94 4.92 13.71 -16.43
N ASP A 95 4.39 12.63 -17.01
CA ASP A 95 3.16 12.67 -17.83
C ASP A 95 1.85 12.57 -17.03
N GLY A 96 1.93 12.56 -15.69
CA GLY A 96 0.78 12.51 -14.80
C GLY A 96 0.25 11.11 -14.51
N SER A 97 0.70 10.07 -15.22
CA SER A 97 0.34 8.68 -14.89
C SER A 97 0.92 8.25 -13.54
N VAL A 98 0.28 7.33 -12.84
CA VAL A 98 0.79 6.80 -11.56
C VAL A 98 1.98 5.88 -11.86
N PHE A 99 3.11 6.16 -11.20
CA PHE A 99 4.33 5.37 -11.31
C PHE A 99 4.25 4.10 -10.43
N SER A 100 3.80 4.27 -9.19
CA SER A 100 3.69 3.20 -8.21
C SER A 100 2.55 3.46 -7.22
N THR A 101 2.10 2.40 -6.58
CA THR A 101 1.33 2.47 -5.35
C THR A 101 2.25 2.07 -4.20
N GLU A 102 2.39 2.97 -3.23
CA GLU A 102 3.24 2.79 -2.06
C GLU A 102 2.38 2.71 -0.80
N LEU A 103 2.54 1.64 -0.01
CA LEU A 103 1.77 1.37 1.20
C LEU A 103 2.72 1.28 2.41
N GLU A 104 2.65 2.26 3.30
CA GLU A 104 3.33 2.22 4.60
C GLU A 104 2.51 1.38 5.57
N LEU A 105 3.17 0.44 6.24
CA LEU A 105 2.52 -0.56 7.11
C LEU A 105 2.80 -0.26 8.58
N SER A 106 1.79 -0.42 9.43
CA SER A 106 1.93 -0.43 10.90
C SER A 106 1.94 -1.85 11.42
#